data_AF-A0A534G535-F1
#
_entry.id   AF-A0A534G535-F1
#
_cell.length_a   1.000
_cell.length_b   1.000
_cell.length_c   1.000
_cell.angle_alpha   90.00
_cell.angle_beta   90.00
_cell.angle_gamma   90.00
#
_symmetry.space_group_name_H-M   'P 1'
#
loop_
_entity.id
_entity.type
_entity.pdbx_description
1 polymer ?
#
loop_
_entity_poly.entity_id
_entity_poly.type
_entity_poly.pdbx_seq_one_letter_code
_entity_poly.pdbx_strand_id
1 'polypeptide(L)'
;MATVCYRALRGAACLAVLALAACAQQGQDEMSWARAALARNDRIEVVSADQQSRTFTVRVKDTGELRMMRADELIAGPALPAKAPTVAAAADTAAPAATAPVSADNGPLVSAGEAAAPEDSSAQSSRPAATAQAASAGGGRVLKEGPGYTIKAASTTAPAAGGRVRESAVTSAAVERRHEPIVCQGSRLLHIDNRNLEFDGDAVSAQDGCEIHITNSHISATGVGVTARHANVHIDNSLIEGDAASIDASDGAQVYAASSRFRGLSRRADTAAFHDLGGNIWN
;
A
#
# COMPACT_ATOMS: atom_id res chain seq x y z
N MET A 1 38.16 -25.74 57.60
CA MET A 1 38.02 -24.31 57.23
C MET A 1 37.07 -24.24 56.04
N ALA A 2 35.86 -23.72 56.27
CA ALA A 2 34.81 -23.62 55.26
C ALA A 2 34.71 -22.15 54.81
N THR A 3 34.93 -21.91 53.52
CA THR A 3 34.89 -20.58 52.92
C THR A 3 33.60 -20.45 52.11
N VAL A 4 32.64 -19.71 52.64
CA VAL A 4 31.33 -19.48 51.99
C VAL A 4 31.45 -18.28 51.04
N CYS A 5 31.24 -18.50 49.75
CA CYS A 5 31.20 -17.45 48.72
C CYS A 5 29.79 -16.84 48.61
N TYR A 6 29.62 -15.61 49.11
CA TYR A 6 28.46 -14.75 48.82
C TYR A 6 28.81 -13.79 47.67
N ARG A 7 28.59 -14.20 46.41
CA ARG A 7 28.66 -13.31 45.23
C ARG A 7 27.63 -13.73 44.19
N ALA A 8 26.35 -13.38 44.37
CA ALA A 8 25.35 -13.63 43.31
C ALA A 8 24.08 -12.75 43.31
N LEU A 9 23.91 -11.73 44.16
CA LEU A 9 22.60 -11.11 44.36
C LEU A 9 22.54 -9.56 44.26
N ARG A 10 23.39 -8.93 43.45
CA ARG A 10 23.31 -7.47 43.21
C ARG A 10 23.08 -7.02 41.76
N GLY A 11 23.00 -7.94 40.79
CA GLY A 11 22.88 -7.60 39.37
C GLY A 11 21.46 -7.40 38.82
N ALA A 12 20.42 -7.90 39.49
CA ALA A 12 19.07 -7.98 38.91
C ALA A 12 18.23 -6.70 39.06
N ALA A 13 18.58 -5.77 39.97
CA ALA A 13 17.74 -4.61 40.25
C ALA A 13 17.92 -3.42 39.29
N CYS A 14 19.05 -3.32 38.56
CA CYS A 14 19.31 -2.18 37.66
C CYS A 14 18.66 -2.30 36.27
N LEU A 15 18.30 -3.50 35.80
CA LEU A 15 17.70 -3.68 34.47
C LEU A 15 16.21 -3.31 34.42
N ALA A 16 15.48 -3.36 35.53
CA ALA A 16 14.06 -3.02 35.56
C ALA A 16 13.80 -1.51 35.44
N VAL A 17 14.73 -0.65 35.84
CA VAL A 17 14.55 0.82 35.81
C VAL A 17 14.74 1.40 34.40
N LEU A 18 15.57 0.77 33.55
CA LEU A 18 15.82 1.25 32.19
C LEU A 18 14.65 0.97 31.22
N ALA A 19 13.85 -0.07 31.47
CA ALA A 19 12.68 -0.39 30.63
C ALA A 19 11.55 0.65 30.73
N LEU A 20 11.43 1.36 31.87
CA LEU A 20 10.38 2.36 32.07
C LEU A 20 10.70 3.71 31.37
N ALA A 21 11.98 4.03 31.15
CA ALA A 21 12.37 5.26 30.45
C ALA A 21 12.09 5.20 28.94
N ALA A 22 12.17 4.01 28.33
CA ALA A 22 11.95 3.84 26.89
C ALA A 22 10.49 4.08 26.47
N CYS A 23 9.51 3.77 27.33
CA CYS A 23 8.09 4.00 27.02
C CYS A 23 7.68 5.48 27.05
N ALA A 24 8.43 6.35 27.75
CA ALA A 24 8.11 7.78 27.80
C ALA A 24 8.53 8.53 26.51
N GLN A 25 9.60 8.06 25.85
CA GLN A 25 10.10 8.69 24.62
C GLN A 25 9.13 8.52 23.45
N GLN A 26 8.52 7.34 23.35
CA GLN A 26 7.61 7.00 22.25
C GLN A 26 6.36 7.90 22.21
N GLY A 27 5.85 8.34 23.36
CA GLY A 27 4.70 9.26 23.42
C GLY A 27 5.04 10.72 23.08
N GLN A 28 6.29 11.15 23.29
CA GLN A 28 6.73 12.50 22.91
C GLN A 28 6.92 12.65 21.40
N ASP A 29 7.46 11.61 20.76
CA ASP A 29 7.67 11.60 19.32
C ASP A 29 6.34 11.65 18.55
N GLU A 30 5.32 10.95 19.05
CA GLU A 30 3.97 10.89 18.47
C GLU A 30 3.29 12.28 18.41
N MET A 31 3.32 13.05 19.51
CA MET A 31 2.74 14.40 19.53
C MET A 31 3.49 15.40 18.64
N SER A 32 4.81 15.22 18.50
CA SER A 32 5.64 16.05 17.62
C SER A 32 5.31 15.79 16.14
N TRP A 33 5.13 14.53 15.77
CA TRP A 33 4.71 14.12 14.43
C TRP A 33 3.30 14.62 14.12
N ALA A 34 2.35 14.44 15.04
CA ALA A 34 0.96 14.86 14.85
C ALA A 34 0.83 16.39 14.64
N ARG A 35 1.62 17.18 15.38
CA ARG A 35 1.70 18.63 15.16
C ARG A 35 2.27 18.96 13.78
N ALA A 36 3.32 18.27 13.35
CA ALA A 36 3.92 18.48 12.03
C ALA A 36 2.96 18.10 10.89
N ALA A 37 2.15 17.05 11.07
CA ALA A 37 1.13 16.64 10.12
C ALA A 37 0.01 17.69 10.00
N LEU A 38 -0.52 18.19 11.12
CA LEU A 38 -1.53 19.25 11.14
C LEU A 38 -1.02 20.55 10.50
N ALA A 39 0.24 20.90 10.71
CA ALA A 39 0.85 22.10 10.14
C ALA A 39 0.99 22.07 8.60
N ARG A 40 0.91 20.89 7.96
CA ARG A 40 0.91 20.76 6.49
C ARG A 40 -0.43 21.09 5.84
N ASN A 41 -1.50 21.26 6.64
CA ASN A 41 -2.81 21.62 6.13
C ASN A 41 -3.07 23.13 6.30
N ASP A 42 -2.99 23.88 5.21
CA ASP A 42 -3.14 25.33 5.21
C ASP A 42 -4.50 25.84 5.72
N ARG A 43 -5.52 24.98 5.75
CA ARG A 43 -6.89 25.30 6.18
C ARG A 43 -7.10 25.20 7.69
N ILE A 44 -6.13 24.67 8.42
CA ILE A 44 -6.22 24.38 9.86
C ILE A 44 -5.10 25.14 10.59
N GLU A 45 -5.39 25.64 11.78
CA GLU A 45 -4.44 26.29 12.68
C GLU A 45 -4.50 25.61 14.06
N VAL A 46 -3.36 25.17 14.60
CA VAL A 46 -3.31 24.57 15.93
C VAL A 46 -3.29 25.68 16.99
N VAL A 47 -4.37 25.81 17.76
CA VAL A 47 -4.52 26.84 18.80
C VAL A 47 -3.90 26.39 20.12
N SER A 48 -4.08 25.11 20.47
CA SER A 48 -3.49 24.51 21.67
C SER A 48 -3.22 23.02 21.48
N ALA A 49 -2.27 22.50 22.26
CA ALA A 49 -1.96 21.08 22.32
C ALA A 49 -1.83 20.67 23.79
N ASP A 50 -2.64 19.72 24.22
CA ASP A 50 -2.57 19.13 25.56
C ASP A 50 -1.88 17.77 25.49
N GLN A 51 -0.69 17.70 26.09
CA GLN A 51 0.12 16.49 26.12
C GLN A 51 -0.45 15.41 27.06
N GLN A 52 -1.18 15.80 28.11
CA GLN A 52 -1.73 14.83 29.07
C GLN A 52 -2.91 14.07 28.47
N SER A 53 -3.81 14.78 27.78
CA SER A 53 -4.97 14.17 27.11
C SER A 53 -4.70 13.71 25.67
N ARG A 54 -3.52 14.04 25.12
CA ARG A 54 -3.14 13.81 23.71
C ARG A 54 -4.16 14.41 22.75
N THR A 55 -4.59 15.64 23.02
CA THR A 55 -5.56 16.36 22.20
C THR A 55 -4.99 17.66 21.63
N PHE A 56 -5.44 17.99 20.42
CA PHE A 56 -5.17 19.25 19.75
C PHE A 56 -6.47 20.03 19.62
N THR A 57 -6.46 21.29 20.03
CA THR A 57 -7.54 22.22 19.68
C THR A 57 -7.12 22.92 18.40
N VAL A 58 -7.83 22.63 17.32
CA VAL A 58 -7.57 23.18 15.99
C VAL A 58 -8.67 24.16 15.60
N ARG A 59 -8.28 25.29 14.98
CA ARG A 59 -9.19 26.24 14.36
C ARG A 59 -9.21 25.99 12.86
N VAL A 60 -10.40 25.84 12.29
CA VAL A 60 -10.56 25.87 10.83
C VAL A 60 -10.51 27.32 10.38
N LYS A 61 -9.54 27.71 9.54
CA LYS A 61 -9.31 29.11 9.17
C LYS A 61 -10.49 29.72 8.40
N ASP A 62 -11.17 28.92 7.58
CA ASP A 62 -12.29 29.37 6.75
C ASP A 62 -13.52 29.77 7.60
N THR A 63 -13.80 29.03 8.68
CA THR A 63 -15.01 29.19 9.49
C THR A 63 -14.76 29.78 10.87
N GLY A 64 -13.51 29.78 11.34
CA GLY A 64 -13.13 30.13 12.72
C GLY A 64 -13.54 29.09 13.76
N GLU A 65 -14.16 27.97 13.35
CA GLU A 65 -14.66 26.91 14.24
C GLU A 65 -13.49 26.22 14.96
N LEU A 66 -13.61 26.05 16.28
CA LEU A 66 -12.66 25.29 17.08
C LEU A 66 -13.12 23.85 17.21
N ARG A 67 -12.24 22.91 16.89
CA ARG A 67 -12.45 21.47 17.05
C ARG A 67 -11.36 20.87 17.91
N MET A 68 -11.74 19.91 18.73
CA MET A 68 -10.79 19.09 19.48
C MET A 68 -10.56 17.79 18.73
N MET A 69 -9.31 17.46 18.43
CA MET A 69 -8.90 16.24 17.73
C MET A 69 -7.94 15.46 18.60
N ARG A 70 -8.08 14.13 18.66
CA ARG A 70 -7.12 13.28 19.38
C ARG A 70 -5.93 12.94 18.47
N ALA A 71 -4.75 12.75 19.05
CA ALA A 71 -3.56 12.33 18.27
C ALA A 71 -3.82 11.04 17.47
N ASP A 72 -4.57 10.09 18.05
CA ASP A 72 -4.91 8.80 17.44
C ASP A 72 -5.87 8.95 16.23
N GLU A 73 -6.62 10.05 16.14
CA GLU A 73 -7.53 10.33 15.02
C GLU A 73 -6.81 10.98 13.82
N LEU A 74 -5.57 11.44 14.01
CA LEU A 74 -4.77 12.10 12.97
C LEU A 74 -3.99 11.11 12.08
N ILE A 75 -4.22 9.80 12.26
CA ILE A 75 -3.58 8.77 11.44
C ILE A 75 -4.23 8.78 10.05
N ALA A 76 -3.50 9.33 9.09
CA ALA A 76 -3.81 9.31 7.67
C ALA A 76 -3.67 7.88 7.10
N GLY A 77 -4.51 6.96 7.55
CA GLY A 77 -4.85 5.80 6.74
C GLY A 77 -5.83 6.23 5.63
N PRO A 78 -5.81 5.61 4.44
CA PRO A 78 -6.92 5.76 3.50
C PRO A 78 -8.21 5.49 4.26
N ALA A 79 -9.20 6.38 4.13
CA ALA A 79 -10.46 6.31 4.85
C ALA A 79 -11.09 4.93 4.65
N LEU A 80 -10.85 4.00 5.57
CA LEU A 80 -11.61 2.77 5.65
C LEU A 80 -13.06 3.21 5.92
N PRO A 81 -14.04 2.63 5.22
CA PRO A 81 -15.44 3.03 5.37
C PRO A 81 -15.81 3.00 6.84
N ALA A 82 -16.31 4.14 7.33
CA ALA A 82 -16.72 4.33 8.70
C ALA A 82 -17.63 3.18 9.13
N LYS A 83 -17.11 2.29 9.97
CA LYS A 83 -17.91 1.24 10.59
C LYS A 83 -18.91 1.95 11.49
N ALA A 84 -20.19 1.86 11.12
CA ALA A 84 -21.28 2.49 11.82
C ALA A 84 -21.20 2.22 13.33
N PRO A 85 -21.46 3.22 14.19
CA PRO A 85 -21.42 3.04 15.63
C PRO A 85 -22.41 1.95 16.01
N THR A 86 -21.88 0.82 16.48
CA THR A 86 -22.67 -0.21 17.12
C THR A 86 -23.10 0.35 18.46
N VAL A 87 -24.36 0.76 18.55
CA VAL A 87 -25.00 1.15 19.80
C VAL A 87 -24.98 -0.09 20.69
N ALA A 88 -24.09 -0.09 21.69
CA ALA A 88 -24.05 -1.10 22.72
C ALA A 88 -25.33 -0.99 23.55
N ALA A 89 -26.25 -1.93 23.32
CA ALA A 89 -27.38 -2.17 24.20
C ALA A 89 -26.85 -2.58 25.57
N ALA A 90 -27.36 -1.92 26.61
CA ALA A 90 -27.12 -2.23 28.00
C ALA A 90 -27.49 -3.70 28.28
N ALA A 91 -26.53 -4.48 28.79
CA ALA A 91 -26.79 -5.78 29.36
C ALA A 91 -27.16 -5.59 30.83
N ASP A 92 -28.44 -5.75 31.12
CA ASP A 92 -28.97 -5.92 32.47
C ASP A 92 -28.58 -7.29 33.04
N THR A 93 -28.31 -7.24 34.33
CA THR A 93 -28.04 -8.32 35.27
C THR A 93 -29.17 -9.35 35.32
N ALA A 94 -28.89 -10.64 35.15
CA ALA A 94 -29.62 -11.72 35.84
C ALA A 94 -28.86 -13.07 35.85
N ALA A 95 -28.87 -13.69 37.02
CA ALA A 95 -28.16 -14.90 37.44
C ALA A 95 -28.91 -16.22 37.07
N PRO A 96 -28.35 -17.42 37.35
CA PRO A 96 -28.59 -18.66 36.58
C PRO A 96 -29.65 -19.60 37.16
N ALA A 97 -30.23 -20.46 36.31
CA ALA A 97 -30.84 -21.73 36.72
C ALA A 97 -30.79 -22.77 35.58
N ALA A 98 -30.51 -24.01 35.98
CA ALA A 98 -30.28 -25.19 35.15
C ALA A 98 -31.57 -25.86 34.64
N THR A 99 -31.52 -26.56 33.49
CA THR A 99 -31.83 -28.01 33.32
C THR A 99 -31.89 -28.36 31.82
N ALA A 100 -31.27 -29.49 31.44
CA ALA A 100 -31.49 -30.21 30.18
C ALA A 100 -32.57 -31.31 30.41
N PRO A 101 -32.84 -32.27 29.49
CA PRO A 101 -32.91 -32.31 28.01
C PRO A 101 -34.27 -32.91 27.51
N VAL A 102 -34.61 -32.88 26.21
CA VAL A 102 -35.35 -33.97 25.51
C VAL A 102 -35.35 -33.83 23.97
N SER A 103 -34.92 -34.92 23.33
CA SER A 103 -35.30 -35.63 22.09
C SER A 103 -36.03 -34.98 20.90
N ALA A 104 -35.43 -35.26 19.73
CA ALA A 104 -35.98 -35.86 18.50
C ALA A 104 -37.17 -35.22 17.76
N ASP A 105 -37.00 -34.93 16.46
CA ASP A 105 -37.78 -35.62 15.43
C ASP A 105 -37.16 -35.53 14.02
N ASN A 106 -37.39 -36.57 13.23
CA ASN A 106 -37.00 -36.77 11.84
C ASN A 106 -37.87 -35.98 10.86
N GLY A 107 -37.32 -35.64 9.70
CA GLY A 107 -38.14 -35.30 8.53
C GLY A 107 -37.34 -34.84 7.31
N PRO A 108 -37.27 -35.64 6.23
CA PRO A 108 -36.63 -35.27 4.97
C PRO A 108 -37.66 -34.66 4.01
N LEU A 109 -37.32 -33.58 3.31
CA LEU A 109 -38.08 -33.11 2.15
C LEU A 109 -37.17 -32.91 0.94
N VAL A 110 -37.44 -33.78 -0.02
CA VAL A 110 -37.07 -33.76 -1.43
C VAL A 110 -37.60 -32.47 -2.08
N SER A 111 -36.81 -31.82 -2.93
CA SER A 111 -37.38 -31.06 -4.04
C SER A 111 -36.40 -31.03 -5.21
N ALA A 112 -36.77 -31.81 -6.24
CA ALA A 112 -36.27 -31.71 -7.59
C ALA A 112 -37.15 -30.74 -8.39
N GLY A 113 -36.55 -29.95 -9.27
CA GLY A 113 -37.25 -29.12 -10.26
C GLY A 113 -36.21 -28.44 -11.14
N GLU A 114 -35.86 -28.98 -12.30
CA GLU A 114 -36.61 -28.94 -13.58
C GLU A 114 -36.17 -27.74 -14.44
N ALA A 115 -35.47 -28.09 -15.53
CA ALA A 115 -35.33 -27.47 -16.85
C ALA A 115 -35.48 -25.94 -17.05
N ALA A 116 -34.49 -25.32 -17.69
CA ALA A 116 -34.55 -24.96 -19.13
C ALA A 116 -33.39 -24.03 -19.53
N ALA A 117 -32.60 -24.46 -20.52
CA ALA A 117 -31.99 -23.58 -21.54
C ALA A 117 -32.91 -23.61 -22.79
N PRO A 118 -32.64 -22.92 -23.91
CA PRO A 118 -31.64 -21.90 -24.26
C PRO A 118 -32.33 -20.63 -24.85
N GLU A 119 -31.59 -19.65 -25.39
CA GLU A 119 -31.87 -19.04 -26.72
C GLU A 119 -30.74 -18.09 -27.16
N ASP A 120 -30.40 -18.25 -28.43
CA ASP A 120 -29.53 -17.46 -29.28
C ASP A 120 -30.02 -16.02 -29.45
N SER A 121 -29.08 -15.07 -29.64
CA SER A 121 -29.37 -13.86 -30.40
C SER A 121 -28.15 -13.45 -31.20
N SER A 122 -28.25 -13.73 -32.49
CA SER A 122 -27.33 -13.34 -33.54
C SER A 122 -27.69 -11.97 -34.14
N ALA A 123 -26.64 -11.24 -34.54
CA ALA A 123 -26.53 -10.38 -35.72
C ALA A 123 -27.23 -8.99 -35.80
N GLN A 124 -26.41 -7.95 -36.05
CA GLN A 124 -26.41 -7.01 -37.20
C GLN A 124 -25.64 -5.73 -36.80
N SER A 125 -24.46 -5.42 -37.34
CA SER A 125 -24.14 -4.95 -38.70
C SER A 125 -24.83 -3.66 -39.13
N SER A 126 -24.13 -2.51 -39.02
CA SER A 126 -24.08 -1.53 -40.13
C SER A 126 -22.92 -0.53 -40.00
N ARG A 127 -22.19 -0.42 -41.11
CA ARG A 127 -21.14 0.53 -41.48
C ARG A 127 -21.78 1.71 -42.25
N PRO A 128 -21.26 2.95 -42.12
CA PRO A 128 -20.76 3.69 -43.31
C PRO A 128 -19.47 4.49 -42.97
N ALA A 129 -18.37 4.39 -43.72
CA ALA A 129 -18.07 5.05 -45.01
C ALA A 129 -17.90 6.60 -44.93
N ALA A 130 -16.63 6.98 -44.73
CA ALA A 130 -15.87 8.16 -45.16
C ALA A 130 -16.58 9.41 -45.75
N THR A 131 -16.21 10.57 -45.21
CA THR A 131 -15.99 11.78 -46.02
C THR A 131 -14.66 12.42 -45.61
N ALA A 132 -13.77 12.57 -46.59
CA ALA A 132 -12.55 13.35 -46.48
C ALA A 132 -12.89 14.84 -46.56
N GLN A 133 -12.31 15.66 -45.69
CA GLN A 133 -12.31 17.11 -45.86
C GLN A 133 -10.90 17.64 -45.57
N ALA A 134 -10.41 18.38 -46.56
CA ALA A 134 -9.04 18.85 -46.69
C ALA A 134 -8.72 20.01 -45.73
N ALA A 135 -7.44 20.01 -45.33
CA ALA A 135 -6.57 21.13 -44.97
C ALA A 135 -7.20 22.43 -44.45
N SER A 136 -6.97 22.71 -43.16
CA SER A 136 -6.69 24.06 -42.70
C SER A 136 -5.57 24.03 -41.65
N ALA A 137 -4.77 25.08 -41.68
CA ALA A 137 -3.45 25.23 -41.07
C ALA A 137 -3.46 25.22 -39.52
N GLY A 138 -2.24 25.14 -38.95
CA GLY A 138 -1.97 25.17 -37.53
C GLY A 138 -2.79 26.20 -36.75
N GLY A 139 -3.66 25.69 -35.89
CA GLY A 139 -4.54 26.48 -35.04
C GLY A 139 -5.35 25.53 -34.17
N GLY A 140 -5.26 25.69 -32.86
CA GLY A 140 -5.82 24.76 -31.88
C GLY A 140 -7.29 24.43 -32.13
N ARG A 141 -7.63 23.14 -31.99
CA ARG A 141 -8.96 22.61 -32.25
C ARG A 141 -9.96 23.18 -31.22
N VAL A 142 -11.01 23.85 -31.69
CA VAL A 142 -12.14 24.28 -30.85
C VAL A 142 -12.98 23.04 -30.55
N LEU A 143 -13.16 22.72 -29.26
CA LEU A 143 -13.89 21.54 -28.81
C LEU A 143 -15.40 21.77 -28.77
N LYS A 144 -15.81 22.97 -28.39
CA LYS A 144 -17.22 23.36 -28.29
C LYS A 144 -17.36 24.87 -28.31
N GLU A 145 -18.37 25.36 -29.02
CA GLU A 145 -18.68 26.79 -29.14
C GLU A 145 -20.17 27.02 -28.88
N GLY A 146 -20.49 28.10 -28.15
CA GLY A 146 -21.85 28.51 -27.83
C GLY A 146 -21.94 30.04 -27.65
N PRO A 147 -23.15 30.63 -27.63
CA PRO A 147 -23.32 32.07 -27.48
C PRO A 147 -22.72 32.55 -26.15
N GLY A 148 -21.57 33.22 -26.24
CA GLY A 148 -20.83 33.78 -25.11
C GLY A 148 -19.62 32.97 -24.64
N TYR A 149 -19.28 31.81 -25.23
CA TYR A 149 -18.05 31.10 -24.88
C TYR A 149 -17.51 30.17 -25.99
N THR A 150 -16.19 30.01 -25.98
CA THR A 150 -15.46 29.09 -26.87
C THR A 150 -14.48 28.26 -26.03
N ILE A 151 -14.61 26.94 -26.06
CA ILE A 151 -13.67 26.03 -25.40
C ILE A 151 -12.63 25.59 -26.43
N LYS A 152 -11.41 26.12 -26.31
CA LYS A 152 -10.26 25.73 -27.14
C LYS A 152 -9.48 24.64 -26.41
N ALA A 153 -9.16 23.54 -27.10
CA ALA A 153 -8.17 22.60 -26.57
C ALA A 153 -6.82 23.32 -26.48
N ALA A 154 -6.20 23.33 -25.29
CA ALA A 154 -4.82 23.73 -25.16
C ALA A 154 -4.01 22.80 -26.07
N SER A 155 -3.45 23.37 -27.13
CA SER A 155 -2.53 22.64 -28.00
C SER A 155 -1.26 22.47 -27.18
N THR A 156 -1.12 21.34 -26.51
CA THR A 156 0.17 20.88 -26.00
C THR A 156 1.05 20.73 -27.22
N THR A 157 1.89 21.74 -27.44
CA THR A 157 2.91 21.75 -28.48
C THR A 157 3.72 20.48 -28.33
N ALA A 158 3.51 19.54 -29.25
CA ALA A 158 4.28 18.31 -29.31
C ALA A 158 5.76 18.70 -29.52
N PRO A 159 6.69 18.32 -28.61
CA PRO A 159 8.10 18.50 -28.88
C PRO A 159 8.47 17.70 -30.13
N ALA A 160 9.23 18.34 -31.01
CA ALA A 160 9.61 17.85 -32.32
C ALA A 160 10.18 16.41 -32.26
N ALA A 161 9.69 15.59 -33.19
CA ALA A 161 10.08 14.21 -33.39
C ALA A 161 11.58 14.08 -33.71
N GLY A 162 12.26 13.22 -32.95
CA GLY A 162 13.67 12.88 -33.07
C GLY A 162 14.21 12.15 -31.84
N GLY A 163 13.56 12.28 -30.69
CA GLY A 163 13.87 11.47 -29.52
C GLY A 163 13.21 10.10 -29.63
N ARG A 164 14.01 9.02 -29.64
CA ARG A 164 13.55 7.66 -29.34
C ARG A 164 12.57 7.74 -28.17
N VAL A 165 11.43 7.05 -28.30
CA VAL A 165 10.42 6.88 -27.23
C VAL A 165 11.19 6.64 -25.95
N ARG A 166 11.28 7.70 -25.12
CA ARG A 166 11.91 7.60 -23.80
C ARG A 166 10.99 6.67 -23.06
N GLU A 167 11.45 5.44 -22.91
CA GLU A 167 10.85 4.47 -22.05
C GLU A 167 10.56 5.16 -20.73
N SER A 168 9.27 5.32 -20.44
CA SER A 168 8.77 6.19 -19.39
C SER A 168 9.50 5.86 -18.10
N ALA A 169 10.35 6.78 -17.64
CA ALA A 169 11.02 6.64 -16.37
C ALA A 169 9.92 6.52 -15.30
N VAL A 170 9.87 5.36 -14.65
CA VAL A 170 8.84 5.02 -13.65
C VAL A 170 8.92 5.95 -12.44
N THR A 171 10.06 6.63 -12.26
CA THR A 171 10.28 7.61 -11.20
C THR A 171 11.07 8.81 -11.71
N SER A 172 10.84 9.96 -11.08
CA SER A 172 11.63 11.19 -11.26
C SER A 172 12.76 11.31 -10.24
N ALA A 173 12.94 10.32 -9.35
CA ALA A 173 13.96 10.34 -8.32
C ALA A 173 15.38 10.24 -8.92
N ALA A 174 16.34 10.90 -8.25
CA ALA A 174 17.75 10.80 -8.59
C ALA A 174 18.24 9.35 -8.40
N VAL A 175 19.08 8.88 -9.33
CA VAL A 175 19.65 7.52 -9.26
C VAL A 175 20.58 7.41 -8.05
N GLU A 176 20.34 6.40 -7.22
CA GLU A 176 21.16 6.04 -6.08
C GLU A 176 21.83 4.70 -6.35
N ARG A 177 23.17 4.73 -6.41
CA ARG A 177 23.98 3.53 -6.59
C ARG A 177 24.34 2.90 -5.26
N ARG A 178 24.15 1.58 -5.15
CA ARG A 178 24.50 0.82 -3.95
C ARG A 178 25.24 -0.46 -4.36
N HIS A 179 26.31 -0.76 -3.63
CA HIS A 179 27.06 -2.01 -3.83
C HIS A 179 26.57 -3.14 -2.92
N GLU A 180 25.79 -2.80 -1.89
CA GLU A 180 25.28 -3.76 -0.90
C GLU A 180 23.79 -4.01 -1.11
N PRO A 181 23.33 -5.28 -1.07
CA PRO A 181 21.93 -5.62 -1.22
C PRO A 181 21.09 -5.08 -0.05
N ILE A 182 19.86 -4.69 -0.33
CA ILE A 182 18.89 -4.37 0.72
C ILE A 182 18.33 -5.68 1.27
N VAL A 183 18.67 -5.99 2.52
CA VAL A 183 18.22 -7.21 3.19
C VAL A 183 17.09 -6.89 4.15
N CYS A 184 15.97 -7.59 3.99
CA CYS A 184 14.89 -7.65 4.95
C CYS A 184 14.73 -9.07 5.47
N GLN A 185 14.71 -9.21 6.80
CA GLN A 185 14.74 -10.49 7.50
C GLN A 185 13.80 -10.47 8.70
N GLY A 186 13.27 -11.65 9.03
CA GLY A 186 12.32 -11.85 10.12
C GLY A 186 10.96 -11.23 9.80
N SER A 187 10.14 -11.00 10.83
CA SER A 187 8.81 -10.40 10.70
C SER A 187 8.85 -8.87 10.54
N ARG A 188 9.81 -8.32 9.78
CA ARG A 188 9.96 -6.88 9.59
C ARG A 188 9.18 -6.42 8.36
N LEU A 189 8.70 -5.19 8.43
CA LEU A 189 8.10 -4.49 7.30
C LEU A 189 9.13 -3.51 6.72
N LEU A 190 9.36 -3.57 5.42
CA LEU A 190 10.24 -2.66 4.69
C LEU A 190 9.51 -2.02 3.51
N HIS A 191 9.56 -0.69 3.40
CA HIS A 191 8.97 0.05 2.30
C HIS A 191 10.06 0.69 1.43
N ILE A 192 9.91 0.55 0.12
CA ILE A 192 10.76 1.15 -0.91
C ILE A 192 9.85 1.96 -1.83
N ASP A 193 9.71 3.25 -1.54
CA ASP A 193 8.76 4.12 -2.22
C ASP A 193 9.47 5.26 -2.98
N ASN A 194 9.12 5.44 -4.25
CA ASN A 194 9.61 6.52 -5.10
C ASN A 194 11.15 6.61 -5.12
N ARG A 195 11.83 5.46 -5.29
CA ARG A 195 13.29 5.40 -5.36
C ARG A 195 13.75 4.95 -6.73
N ASN A 196 14.94 5.41 -7.11
CA ASN A 196 15.65 4.97 -8.30
C ASN A 196 16.97 4.36 -7.83
N LEU A 197 17.05 3.03 -7.80
CA LEU A 197 18.14 2.29 -7.17
C LEU A 197 18.88 1.46 -8.23
N GLU A 198 20.20 1.55 -8.22
CA GLU A 198 21.10 0.80 -9.11
C GLU A 198 22.07 -0.02 -8.26
N PHE A 199 22.18 -1.32 -8.53
CA PHE A 199 22.97 -2.27 -7.73
C PHE A 199 23.99 -3.05 -8.55
N ASP A 200 25.20 -3.15 -8.01
CA ASP A 200 26.29 -4.01 -8.52
C ASP A 200 26.18 -5.44 -7.96
N GLY A 201 25.02 -6.07 -8.15
CA GLY A 201 24.71 -7.40 -7.65
C GLY A 201 23.22 -7.63 -7.50
N ASP A 202 22.84 -8.36 -6.45
CA ASP A 202 21.44 -8.54 -6.09
C ASP A 202 20.90 -7.27 -5.44
N ALA A 203 19.68 -6.86 -5.79
CA ALA A 203 19.12 -5.59 -5.34
C ALA A 203 18.44 -5.71 -3.97
N VAL A 204 17.43 -6.58 -3.89
CA VAL A 204 16.58 -6.74 -2.69
C VAL A 204 16.46 -8.21 -2.32
N SER A 205 16.68 -8.53 -1.05
CA SER A 205 16.55 -9.87 -0.50
C SER A 205 15.58 -9.87 0.68
N ALA A 206 14.42 -10.50 0.50
CA ALA A 206 13.40 -10.72 1.52
C ALA A 206 13.47 -12.15 2.04
N GLN A 207 13.61 -12.32 3.35
CA GLN A 207 13.79 -13.64 3.99
C GLN A 207 12.97 -13.74 5.30
N ASP A 208 12.68 -14.97 5.71
CA ASP A 208 12.19 -15.33 7.05
C ASP A 208 10.90 -14.61 7.51
N GLY A 209 9.91 -14.52 6.62
CA GLY A 209 8.61 -13.91 6.92
C GLY A 209 8.58 -12.39 6.76
N CYS A 210 9.62 -11.79 6.16
CA CYS A 210 9.62 -10.35 5.91
C CYS A 210 8.49 -9.95 4.95
N GLU A 211 7.92 -8.78 5.21
CA GLU A 211 7.00 -8.11 4.31
C GLU A 211 7.68 -6.90 3.66
N ILE A 212 7.73 -6.86 2.33
CA ILE A 212 8.30 -5.74 1.57
C ILE A 212 7.22 -5.12 0.67
N HIS A 213 7.12 -3.79 0.69
CA HIS A 213 6.33 -3.00 -0.26
C HIS A 213 7.26 -2.18 -1.15
N ILE A 214 7.17 -2.37 -2.46
CA ILE A 214 7.92 -1.65 -3.49
C ILE A 214 6.94 -0.87 -4.35
N THR A 215 6.92 0.45 -4.21
CA THR A 215 5.93 1.31 -4.87
C THR A 215 6.60 2.42 -5.66
N ASN A 216 6.16 2.67 -6.90
CA ASN A 216 6.64 3.79 -7.73
C ASN A 216 8.17 3.83 -7.88
N SER A 217 8.82 2.67 -7.86
CA SER A 217 10.28 2.58 -7.78
C SER A 217 10.87 1.97 -9.04
N HIS A 218 12.09 2.36 -9.37
CA HIS A 218 12.92 1.72 -10.39
C HIS A 218 14.11 1.06 -9.69
N ILE A 219 14.24 -0.25 -9.87
CA ILE A 219 15.32 -1.06 -9.32
C ILE A 219 16.04 -1.73 -10.50
N SER A 220 17.34 -1.47 -10.62
CA SER A 220 18.20 -2.06 -11.63
C SER A 220 19.33 -2.81 -10.94
N ALA A 221 19.50 -4.09 -11.26
CA ALA A 221 20.49 -4.97 -10.64
C ALA A 221 21.27 -5.76 -11.69
N THR A 222 22.59 -5.85 -11.55
CA THR A 222 23.41 -6.76 -12.38
C THR A 222 23.26 -8.22 -11.96
N GLY A 223 22.60 -8.50 -10.84
CA GLY A 223 22.27 -9.84 -10.34
C GLY A 223 20.76 -10.13 -10.44
N VAL A 224 20.16 -10.52 -9.31
CA VAL A 224 18.71 -10.67 -9.18
C VAL A 224 18.08 -9.37 -8.69
N GLY A 225 17.01 -8.92 -9.37
CA GLY A 225 16.25 -7.74 -8.97
C GLY A 225 15.63 -7.89 -7.57
N VAL A 226 14.76 -8.88 -7.40
CA VAL A 226 14.13 -9.17 -6.11
C VAL A 226 14.18 -10.66 -5.80
N THR A 227 14.82 -11.03 -4.70
CA THR A 227 14.84 -12.40 -4.16
C THR A 227 13.90 -12.50 -2.97
N ALA A 228 12.95 -13.44 -2.99
CA ALA A 228 11.97 -13.66 -1.93
C ALA A 228 12.01 -15.11 -1.44
N ARG A 229 12.35 -15.33 -0.17
CA ARG A 229 12.41 -16.66 0.46
C ARG A 229 11.54 -16.67 1.71
N HIS A 230 10.44 -17.42 1.68
CA HIS A 230 9.48 -17.43 2.78
C HIS A 230 9.00 -16.01 3.18
N ALA A 231 8.77 -15.14 2.21
CA ALA A 231 8.48 -13.71 2.44
C ALA A 231 7.25 -13.26 1.63
N ASN A 232 6.63 -12.15 2.05
CA ASN A 232 5.53 -11.50 1.35
C ASN A 232 6.04 -10.23 0.65
N VAL A 233 5.94 -10.17 -0.68
CA VAL A 233 6.45 -9.05 -1.46
C VAL A 233 5.32 -8.43 -2.27
N HIS A 234 5.08 -7.14 -2.08
CA HIS A 234 4.13 -6.34 -2.83
C HIS A 234 4.89 -5.39 -3.77
N ILE A 235 4.60 -5.46 -5.06
CA ILE A 235 5.24 -4.66 -6.11
C ILE A 235 4.15 -3.91 -6.87
N ASP A 236 4.12 -2.59 -6.76
CA ASP A 236 3.13 -1.74 -7.40
C ASP A 236 3.78 -0.61 -8.20
N ASN A 237 3.30 -0.42 -9.43
CA ASN A 237 3.75 0.63 -10.35
C ASN A 237 5.28 0.80 -10.38
N SER A 238 6.00 -0.32 -10.45
CA SER A 238 7.46 -0.33 -10.34
C SER A 238 8.12 -0.99 -11.55
N LEU A 239 9.37 -0.60 -11.84
CA LEU A 239 10.21 -1.24 -12.85
C LEU A 239 11.32 -2.01 -12.15
N ILE A 240 11.32 -3.33 -12.31
CA ILE A 240 12.32 -4.22 -11.74
C ILE A 240 13.14 -4.84 -12.87
N GLU A 241 14.43 -4.57 -12.88
CA GLU A 241 15.38 -5.10 -13.85
C GLU A 241 16.44 -5.94 -13.12
N GLY A 242 16.71 -7.13 -13.64
CA GLY A 242 17.80 -7.97 -13.15
C GLY A 242 18.41 -8.81 -14.27
N ASP A 243 19.73 -8.72 -14.43
CA ASP A 243 20.45 -9.44 -15.50
C ASP A 243 20.33 -10.97 -15.36
N ALA A 244 20.35 -11.48 -14.12
CA ALA A 244 20.19 -12.92 -13.86
C ALA A 244 18.71 -13.34 -13.79
N ALA A 245 17.90 -12.51 -13.12
CA ALA A 245 16.46 -12.64 -12.98
C ALA A 245 15.86 -11.33 -12.46
N SER A 246 14.67 -10.94 -12.93
CA SER A 246 13.95 -9.81 -12.35
C SER A 246 13.38 -10.16 -10.97
N ILE A 247 12.91 -11.41 -10.81
CA ILE A 247 12.35 -11.95 -9.56
C ILE A 247 12.81 -13.39 -9.39
N ASP A 248 13.23 -13.76 -8.17
CA ASP A 248 13.47 -15.14 -7.75
C ASP A 248 12.67 -15.43 -6.46
N ALA A 249 11.63 -16.26 -6.56
CA ALA A 249 10.76 -16.59 -5.43
C ALA A 249 10.88 -18.08 -5.04
N SER A 250 11.15 -18.35 -3.75
CA SER A 250 11.31 -19.68 -3.18
C SER A 250 10.70 -19.83 -1.77
N ASP A 251 10.70 -21.07 -1.26
CA ASP A 251 10.42 -21.39 0.16
C ASP A 251 9.05 -20.90 0.67
N GLY A 252 8.02 -20.98 -0.16
CA GLY A 252 6.67 -20.53 0.21
C GLY A 252 6.43 -19.03 0.07
N ALA A 253 7.37 -18.28 -0.52
CA ALA A 253 7.20 -16.85 -0.75
C ALA A 253 5.93 -16.52 -1.54
N GLN A 254 5.30 -15.40 -1.21
CA GLN A 254 4.14 -14.85 -1.88
C GLN A 254 4.53 -13.52 -2.52
N VAL A 255 4.44 -13.42 -3.85
CA VAL A 255 4.71 -12.18 -4.56
C VAL A 255 3.43 -11.67 -5.20
N TYR A 256 3.08 -10.43 -4.91
CA TYR A 256 1.91 -9.71 -5.45
C TYR A 256 2.41 -8.58 -6.33
N ALA A 257 2.07 -8.61 -7.62
CA ALA A 257 2.50 -7.58 -8.57
C ALA A 257 1.31 -6.90 -9.22
N ALA A 258 1.32 -5.57 -9.30
CA ALA A 258 0.33 -4.76 -9.98
C ALA A 258 0.98 -3.63 -10.79
N SER A 259 0.47 -3.40 -12.01
CA SER A 259 0.87 -2.28 -12.89
C SER A 259 2.40 -2.11 -13.06
N SER A 260 3.17 -3.19 -12.95
CA SER A 260 4.63 -3.16 -12.88
C SER A 260 5.27 -3.72 -14.15
N ARG A 261 6.51 -3.32 -14.41
CA ARG A 261 7.29 -3.86 -15.52
C ARG A 261 8.47 -4.65 -14.98
N PHE A 262 8.64 -5.85 -15.53
CA PHE A 262 9.72 -6.76 -15.17
C PHE A 262 10.58 -6.98 -16.40
N ARG A 263 11.90 -6.80 -16.24
CA ARG A 263 12.90 -7.08 -17.28
C ARG A 263 13.89 -8.10 -16.79
N GLY A 264 13.93 -9.23 -17.47
CA GLY A 264 14.73 -10.38 -17.09
C GLY A 264 13.84 -11.56 -16.71
N LEU A 265 14.49 -12.69 -16.43
CA LEU A 265 13.78 -13.93 -16.13
C LEU A 265 13.02 -13.83 -14.80
N SER A 266 11.78 -14.28 -14.77
CA SER A 266 11.04 -14.51 -13.52
C SER A 266 11.16 -15.98 -13.13
N ARG A 267 11.77 -16.26 -11.97
CA ARG A 267 11.97 -17.61 -11.45
C ARG A 267 11.03 -17.85 -10.27
N ARG A 268 10.33 -18.98 -10.33
CA ARG A 268 9.43 -19.44 -9.29
C ARG A 268 9.75 -20.90 -8.96
N ALA A 269 10.20 -21.16 -7.75
CA ALA A 269 10.33 -22.52 -7.23
C ALA A 269 8.96 -23.08 -6.78
N ASP A 270 8.85 -24.40 -6.68
CA ASP A 270 7.57 -25.12 -6.61
C ASP A 270 6.65 -24.72 -5.44
N THR A 271 7.18 -24.18 -4.35
CA THR A 271 6.39 -23.77 -3.18
C THR A 271 6.00 -22.29 -3.19
N ALA A 272 6.62 -21.47 -4.05
CA ALA A 272 6.32 -20.05 -4.11
C ALA A 272 5.06 -19.77 -4.94
N ALA A 273 4.28 -18.77 -4.54
CA ALA A 273 3.11 -18.31 -5.28
C ALA A 273 3.36 -16.90 -5.85
N PHE A 274 2.92 -16.73 -7.09
CA PHE A 274 3.00 -15.46 -7.78
C PHE A 274 1.58 -15.02 -8.15
N HIS A 275 1.17 -13.87 -7.63
CA HIS A 275 -0.15 -13.28 -7.78
C HIS A 275 -0.03 -12.04 -8.67
N ASP A 276 -0.37 -12.20 -9.95
CA ASP A 276 -0.51 -11.09 -10.89
C ASP A 276 -1.87 -10.42 -10.69
N LEU A 277 -1.86 -9.20 -10.15
CA LEU A 277 -3.06 -8.41 -9.87
C LEU A 277 -3.49 -7.54 -11.08
N GLY A 278 -2.82 -7.67 -12.22
CA GLY A 278 -3.14 -7.00 -13.47
C GLY A 278 -2.21 -5.83 -13.81
N GLY A 279 -2.18 -5.47 -15.10
CA GLY A 279 -1.39 -4.33 -15.61
C GLY A 279 0.11 -4.56 -15.70
N ASN A 280 0.58 -5.78 -15.41
CA ASN A 280 2.01 -6.10 -15.45
C ASN A 280 2.51 -6.35 -16.88
N ILE A 281 3.76 -5.96 -17.15
CA ILE A 281 4.46 -6.21 -18.42
C ILE A 281 5.70 -7.05 -18.12
N TRP A 282 5.80 -8.19 -18.78
CA TRP A 282 6.86 -9.19 -18.61
C TRP A 282 7.72 -9.25 -19.87
N ASN A 283 9.00 -8.86 -19.77
CA ASN A 283 9.94 -8.78 -20.90
C ASN A 283 11.21 -9.62 -20.67
#